data_AF-A0A1T4T0P7-F1
#
_entry.id   AF-A0A1T4T0P7-F1
#
_cell.length_a   1.000
_cell.length_b   1.000
_cell.length_c   1.000
_cell.angle_alpha   90.00
_cell.angle_beta   90.00
_cell.angle_gamma   90.00
#
_symmetry.space_group_name_H-M   'P 1'
#
loop_
_entity.id
_entity.type
_entity.pdbx_description
1 polymer ?
#
loop_
_entity_poly.entity_id
_entity_poly.type
_entity_poly.pdbx_seq_one_letter_code
_entity_poly.pdbx_strand_id
1 'polypeptide(L)' 'MPLTRKILLILGILAAFTGVVWMGQGSGYFPYPKSSFMIDQRPWIWRGLLLAAAGLAAIVISRRLR' A
#
# COMPACT_ATOMS: atom_id res chain seq x y z
N MET A 1 18.06 -6.56 -14.71
CA MET A 1 17.52 -5.36 -14.02
C MET A 1 18.54 -4.88 -13.00
N PRO A 2 18.95 -3.60 -13.03
CA PRO A 2 19.78 -3.02 -11.99
C PRO A 2 19.11 -3.17 -10.61
N LEU A 3 19.92 -3.33 -9.55
CA LEU A 3 19.46 -3.54 -8.18
C LEU A 3 18.42 -2.51 -7.74
N THR A 4 18.59 -1.25 -8.13
CA THR A 4 17.66 -0.14 -7.86
C THR A 4 16.25 -0.41 -8.37
N ARG A 5 16.09 -1.02 -9.56
CA ARG A 5 14.77 -1.38 -10.12
C ARG A 5 14.10 -2.49 -9.33
N LYS A 6 14.88 -3.49 -8.87
CA LYS A 6 14.36 -4.57 -8.02
C LYS A 6 13.88 -4.02 -6.68
N ILE A 7 14.67 -3.15 -6.05
CA ILE A 7 14.31 -2.50 -4.78
C ILE A 7 13.03 -1.69 -4.95
N LEU A 8 12.96 -0.84 -5.99
CA LEU A 8 11.77 -0.02 -6.25
C LEU A 8 10.51 -0.87 -6.48
N LEU A 9 10.64 -1.99 -7.19
CA LEU A 9 9.54 -2.93 -7.40
C LEU A 9 9.07 -3.56 -6.08
N ILE A 10 10.00 -4.04 -5.24
CA ILE A 10 9.68 -4.67 -3.95
C ILE A 10 9.00 -3.65 -3.03
N LEU A 11 9.57 -2.44 -2.89
CA LEU A 11 8.98 -1.38 -2.09
C LEU A 11 7.60 -0.97 -2.61
N GLY A 12 7.43 -0.88 -3.94
CA GLY A 12 6.14 -0.58 -4.56
C GLY A 12 5.08 -1.63 -4.25
N ILE A 13 5.43 -2.92 -4.31
CA ILE A 13 4.52 -4.04 -3.96
C ILE A 13 4.14 -3.97 -2.49
N LEU A 14 5.11 -3.78 -1.59
CA LEU A 14 4.86 -3.69 -0.15
C LEU A 14 3.98 -2.49 0.20
N ALA A 15 4.24 -1.32 -0.40
CA ALA A 15 3.41 -0.13 -0.22
C ALA A 15 1.99 -0.33 -0.75
N ALA A 16 1.85 -0.91 -1.96
CA ALA A 16 0.55 -1.21 -2.56
C ALA A 16 -0.29 -2.12 -1.65
N PHE A 17 0.31 -3.23 -1.20
CA PHE A 17 -0.34 -4.19 -0.32
C PHE A 17 -0.71 -3.57 1.03
N THR A 18 0.22 -2.83 1.65
CA THR A 18 -0.01 -2.17 2.95
C THR A 18 -1.13 -1.13 2.86
N GLY A 19 -1.17 -0.36 1.76
CA GLY A 19 -2.25 0.61 1.52
C GLY A 19 -3.62 -0.06 1.44
N VAL A 20 -3.73 -1.20 0.76
CA VAL A 20 -4.99 -1.99 0.71
C VAL A 20 -5.39 -2.50 2.10
N VAL A 21 -4.43 -2.98 2.90
CA VAL A 21 -4.71 -3.41 4.29
C VAL A 21 -5.24 -2.25 5.13
N TRP A 22 -4.66 -1.06 5.00
CA TRP A 22 -5.12 0.13 5.71
C TRP A 22 -6.52 0.56 5.29
N MET A 23 -6.83 0.48 3.99
CA MET A 23 -8.18 0.70 3.48
C MET A 23 -9.18 -0.31 4.06
N GLY A 24 -8.80 -1.59 4.08
CA GLY A 24 -9.62 -2.66 4.67
C GLY A 24 -9.88 -2.45 6.16
N GLN A 25 -8.87 -2.03 6.92
CA GLN A 25 -9.04 -1.71 8.34
C GLN A 25 -9.91 -0.46 8.53
N GLY A 26 -9.60 0.63 7.84
CA GLY A 26 -10.34 1.90 7.96
C GLY A 26 -11.81 1.83 7.51
N SER A 27 -12.15 0.87 6.65
CA SER A 27 -13.51 0.60 6.20
C SER A 27 -14.27 -0.42 7.07
N GLY A 28 -13.57 -1.10 7.99
CA GLY A 28 -14.14 -2.17 8.80
C GLY A 28 -14.26 -3.53 8.10
N TYR A 29 -13.96 -3.63 6.78
CA TYR A 29 -13.99 -4.91 6.05
C TYR A 29 -12.87 -5.88 6.44
N PHE A 30 -11.76 -5.36 6.98
CA PHE A 30 -10.63 -6.16 7.45
C PHE A 30 -10.27 -5.82 8.90
N PRO A 31 -11.07 -6.23 9.90
CA PRO A 31 -10.90 -5.85 11.30
C PRO A 31 -9.88 -6.76 12.03
N TYR A 32 -8.66 -6.87 11.49
CA TYR A 32 -7.60 -7.69 12.08
C TYR A 32 -6.26 -6.95 12.13
N PRO A 33 -5.48 -7.06 13.23
CA PRO A 33 -5.87 -7.65 14.52
C PRO A 33 -6.92 -6.79 15.23
N LYS A 34 -7.79 -7.38 16.06
CA LYS A 34 -8.91 -6.67 16.72
C LYS A 34 -8.45 -5.47 17.59
N SER A 35 -7.21 -5.49 18.07
CA SER A 35 -6.60 -4.38 18.83
C SER A 35 -6.07 -3.25 17.94
N SER A 36 -6.20 -3.35 16.61
CA SER A 36 -5.75 -2.30 15.70
C SER A 36 -6.57 -1.03 15.89
N PHE A 37 -5.87 0.06 16.18
CA PHE A 37 -6.40 1.43 16.29
C PHE A 37 -6.93 1.99 14.96
N MET A 38 -6.80 1.24 13.87
CA MET A 38 -7.19 1.65 12.52
C MET A 38 -8.58 1.14 12.12
N ILE A 39 -9.13 0.18 12.86
CA ILE A 39 -10.40 -0.47 12.51
C ILE A 39 -11.54 0.54 12.59
N ASP A 40 -12.35 0.60 11.53
CA ASP A 40 -13.52 1.47 11.41
C ASP A 40 -13.21 2.97 11.59
N GLN A 41 -11.98 3.36 11.26
CA GLN A 41 -11.50 4.73 11.32
C GLN A 41 -11.30 5.25 9.89
N ARG A 42 -12.27 6.03 9.40
CA ARG A 42 -12.30 6.59 8.03
C ARG A 42 -10.99 7.24 7.53
N PRO A 43 -10.18 7.93 8.36
CA PRO A 43 -8.89 8.48 7.90
C PRO A 43 -7.95 7.44 7.28
N TRP A 44 -8.03 6.17 7.71
CA TRP A 44 -7.19 5.10 7.19
C TRP A 44 -7.56 4.66 5.78
N ILE A 45 -8.80 4.91 5.34
CA ILE A 45 -9.20 4.70 3.95
C ILE A 45 -8.40 5.61 3.04
N TRP A 46 -8.35 6.92 3.33
CA TRP A 46 -7.64 7.89 2.50
C TRP A 46 -6.11 7.72 2.57
N ARG A 47 -5.56 7.45 3.76
CA ARG A 47 -4.13 7.15 3.94
C ARG A 47 -3.73 5.89 3.18
N GLY A 48 -4.56 4.85 3.27
CA GLY A 48 -4.35 3.60 2.56
C GLY A 48 -4.43 3.77 1.04
N LEU A 49 -5.40 4.55 0.55
CA LEU A 49 -5.52 4.88 -0.88
C LEU A 49 -4.28 5.59 -1.39
N LEU A 50 -3.79 6.61 -0.67
CA LEU A 50 -2.60 7.36 -1.06
C LEU A 50 -1.37 6.46 -1.11
N LEU A 51 -1.18 5.61 -0.10
CA LEU A 51 -0.07 4.67 -0.04
C LEU A 51 -0.17 3.61 -1.16
N ALA A 52 -1.37 3.10 -1.41
CA ALA A 52 -1.60 2.12 -2.46
C ALA A 52 -1.31 2.69 -3.84
N ALA A 53 -1.79 3.91 -4.12
CA ALA A 53 -1.53 4.63 -5.36
C ALA A 53 -0.02 4.91 -5.56
N ALA A 54 0.68 5.35 -4.51
CA ALA A 54 2.13 5.56 -4.57
C ALA A 54 2.89 4.25 -4.84
N GLY A 55 2.50 3.15 -4.21
CA GLY A 55 3.06 1.83 -4.47
C GLY A 55 2.86 1.36 -5.91
N LEU A 56 1.65 1.52 -6.45
CA LEU A 56 1.35 1.21 -7.84
C LEU A 56 2.17 2.09 -8.81
N ALA A 57 2.31 3.38 -8.52
CA ALA A 57 3.16 4.27 -9.31
C ALA A 57 4.62 3.80 -9.31
N ALA A 58 5.17 3.41 -8.16
CA ALA A 58 6.53 2.88 -8.06
C ALA A 58 6.72 1.60 -8.90
N ILE A 59 5.74 0.69 -8.89
CA ILE A 59 5.75 -0.54 -9.72
C ILE A 59 5.72 -0.20 -11.22
N VAL A 60 4.89 0.78 -11.63
CA VAL A 60 4.81 1.21 -13.03
C VAL A 60 6.13 1.84 -13.46
N ILE A 61 6.70 2.72 -12.64
CA ILE A 61 7.99 3.38 -12.92
C ILE A 61 9.11 2.35 -13.01
N SER A 62 9.18 1.37 -12.10
CA SER A 62 10.21 0.34 -12.12
C SER A 62 10.16 -0.53 -13.38
N ARG A 63 8.98 -0.62 -14.03
CA ARG A 63 8.77 -1.34 -15.29
C ARG A 63 9.00 -0.48 -16.54
N ARG A 64 8.79 0.84 -16.45
CA ARG A 64 8.96 1.80 -17.55
C ARG A 64 10.39 2.32 -17.70
N LEU A 65 11.19 2.28 -16.63
CA LEU A 65 12.64 2.43 -16.70
C LEU A 65 13.21 1.18 -17.42
N ARG A 66 13.18 1.16 -18.75
CA ARG A 66 13.86 0.15 -19.57
C ARG A 66 15.32 0.54 -19.73
#